data_AF-A0A6P6SXH8-F1
#
_entry.id   AF-A0A6P6SXH8-F1
#
_cell.length_a   1.000
_cell.length_b   1.000
_cell.length_c   1.000
_cell.angle_alpha   90.00
_cell.angle_beta   90.00
_cell.angle_gamma   90.00
#
_symmetry.space_group_name_H-M   'P 1'
#
loop_
_entity.id
_entity.type
_entity.pdbx_description
1 polymer ?
#
loop_
_entity_poly.entity_id
_entity_poly.type
_entity_poly.pdbx_seq_one_letter_code
_entity_poly.pdbx_strand_id
1 'polypeptide(L)'
;MYIKIESQRLDYYRSRQQLIRREELQGIMDSVMSGHCQGSKIGQRVILPASFIGGPRDMRRRYVDAMALVQKFGKPDLFITMTCNPSWPEMKKHMLPTDEGHNRPDLLARVFHAKLDLLKDQLFKKQIFGAVAAYTYVVEFQKRGLPHTHFLIILEPGSKLYSTESYDKIVSAEIPDITANQHLFRMVRKHMIHGPCGAQNPDNVCMQGNQKKRCRNNYPKSFAQTTFHGKNAYPTYRRRNDGQKIIVRGHQLDNRWIVPHNRYLLAKFDCHINVEICSTVKAVKYIYKYIYKGHDRIHLE
;
A
#
# COMPACT_ATOMS: atom_id res chain seq x y z
N MET A 1 -15.74 14.86 -6.09
CA MET A 1 -14.51 15.50 -6.60
C MET A 1 -13.77 14.60 -7.60
N TYR A 2 -13.35 13.38 -7.22
CA TYR A 2 -12.62 12.46 -8.10
C TYR A 2 -13.32 12.20 -9.44
N ILE A 3 -14.62 11.88 -9.42
CA ILE A 3 -15.42 11.65 -10.66
C ILE A 3 -15.35 12.87 -11.59
N LYS A 4 -15.53 14.09 -11.07
CA LYS A 4 -15.48 15.31 -11.89
C LYS A 4 -14.10 15.54 -12.52
N ILE A 5 -13.03 15.29 -11.76
CA ILE A 5 -11.65 15.43 -12.26
C ILE A 5 -11.37 14.38 -13.33
N GLU A 6 -11.73 13.11 -13.10
CA GLU A 6 -11.54 12.05 -14.09
C GLU A 6 -12.38 12.28 -15.35
N SER A 7 -13.63 12.72 -15.22
CA SER A 7 -14.46 13.12 -16.37
C SER A 7 -13.80 14.25 -17.16
N GLN A 8 -13.32 15.32 -16.51
CA GLN A 8 -12.61 16.40 -17.19
C GLN A 8 -11.33 15.92 -17.89
N ARG A 9 -10.57 15.01 -17.26
CA ARG A 9 -9.40 14.39 -17.90
C ARG A 9 -9.82 13.60 -19.14
N LEU A 10 -10.86 12.76 -19.03
CA LEU A 10 -11.39 11.98 -20.14
C LEU A 10 -11.90 12.88 -21.29
N ASP A 11 -12.60 13.97 -20.97
CA ASP A 11 -13.08 14.95 -21.94
C ASP A 11 -11.94 15.69 -22.66
N TYR A 12 -10.87 16.03 -21.92
CA TYR A 12 -9.64 16.56 -22.51
C TYR A 12 -9.05 15.58 -23.52
N TYR A 13 -8.93 14.30 -23.15
CA TYR A 13 -8.40 13.27 -24.05
C TYR A 13 -9.33 12.99 -25.23
N ARG A 14 -10.65 13.04 -25.05
CA ARG A 14 -11.66 12.87 -26.09
C ARG A 14 -11.60 13.99 -27.12
N SER A 15 -11.57 15.25 -26.68
CA SER A 15 -11.60 16.43 -27.55
C SER A 15 -10.29 16.69 -28.30
N ARG A 16 -9.14 16.18 -27.82
CA ARG A 16 -7.81 16.49 -28.37
C ARG A 16 -7.06 15.29 -28.95
N GLN A 17 -7.78 14.27 -29.41
CA GLN A 17 -7.21 13.05 -30.00
C GLN A 17 -6.25 13.27 -31.19
N GLN A 18 -6.29 14.44 -31.84
CA GLN A 18 -5.38 14.80 -32.95
C GLN A 18 -4.02 15.30 -32.46
N LEU A 19 -3.95 15.85 -31.25
CA LEU A 19 -2.72 16.43 -30.68
C LEU A 19 -1.88 15.40 -29.91
N ILE A 20 -2.42 14.19 -29.71
CA ILE A 20 -1.79 13.15 -28.93
C ILE A 20 -1.04 12.23 -29.89
N ARG A 21 0.27 12.11 -29.67
CA ARG A 21 1.12 11.15 -30.40
C ARG A 21 0.54 9.74 -30.21
N ARG A 22 -0.05 9.21 -31.27
CA ARG A 22 -0.53 7.83 -31.32
C ARG A 22 0.69 6.97 -31.64
N GLU A 23 1.14 6.16 -30.71
CA GLU A 23 1.92 4.97 -31.07
C GLU A 23 1.03 4.17 -32.03
N GLU A 24 1.48 3.93 -33.26
CA GLU A 24 0.71 3.28 -34.34
C GLU A 24 -0.09 2.09 -33.79
N LEU A 25 -1.42 2.20 -33.82
CA LEU A 25 -2.27 1.18 -33.22
C LEU A 25 -2.43 -0.01 -34.15
N GLN A 26 -1.89 -1.13 -33.69
CA GLN A 26 -2.33 -2.49 -34.02
C GLN A 26 -3.87 -2.66 -33.89
N GLY A 27 -4.55 -1.78 -33.16
CA GLY A 27 -6.01 -1.74 -33.06
C GLY A 27 -6.78 -1.39 -34.35
N ILE A 28 -6.14 -0.82 -35.38
CA ILE A 28 -6.75 -0.70 -36.72
C ILE A 28 -6.79 -2.08 -37.38
N MET A 29 -5.72 -2.87 -37.26
CA MET A 29 -5.68 -4.24 -37.77
C MET A 29 -6.73 -5.11 -37.06
N ASP A 30 -6.90 -5.00 -35.74
CA ASP A 30 -7.91 -5.77 -35.00
C ASP A 30 -9.36 -5.49 -35.45
N SER A 31 -9.69 -4.23 -35.76
CA SER A 31 -11.03 -3.84 -36.24
C SER A 31 -11.30 -4.31 -37.68
N VAL A 32 -10.27 -4.33 -38.52
CA VAL A 32 -10.33 -4.90 -39.87
C VAL A 32 -10.44 -6.43 -39.80
N MET A 33 -9.67 -7.09 -38.93
CA MET A 33 -9.70 -8.55 -38.71
C MET A 33 -11.03 -9.03 -38.12
N SER A 34 -11.73 -8.19 -37.36
CA SER A 34 -13.05 -8.48 -36.79
C SER A 34 -14.22 -8.17 -37.75
N GLY A 35 -13.95 -7.88 -39.03
CA GLY A 35 -14.99 -7.72 -40.06
C GLY A 35 -15.85 -6.47 -39.96
N HIS A 36 -15.40 -5.42 -39.26
CA HIS A 36 -16.18 -4.19 -39.13
C HIS A 36 -15.92 -3.25 -40.32
N CYS A 37 -16.79 -3.29 -41.33
CA CYS A 37 -16.61 -2.58 -42.60
C CYS A 37 -17.29 -1.19 -42.66
N GLN A 38 -18.08 -0.82 -41.63
CA GLN A 38 -18.83 0.46 -41.58
C GLN A 38 -18.37 1.32 -40.41
N GLY A 39 -17.71 2.44 -40.72
CA GLY A 39 -17.22 3.40 -39.73
C GLY A 39 -18.30 4.10 -38.90
N SER A 40 -19.56 4.11 -39.36
CA SER A 40 -20.69 4.76 -38.69
C SER A 40 -21.28 3.97 -37.51
N LYS A 41 -21.02 2.66 -37.43
CA LYS A 41 -21.48 1.80 -36.31
C LYS A 41 -20.44 1.66 -35.20
N ILE A 42 -19.25 2.22 -35.39
CA ILE A 42 -18.16 2.20 -34.44
C ILE A 42 -18.13 3.60 -33.82
N GLY A 43 -18.60 3.75 -32.58
CA GLY A 43 -18.40 5.00 -31.84
C GLY A 43 -16.93 5.43 -31.92
N GLN A 44 -16.65 6.73 -32.00
CA GLN A 44 -15.28 7.21 -32.21
C GLN A 44 -14.35 6.65 -31.12
N ARG A 45 -13.43 5.77 -31.50
CA ARG A 45 -12.52 5.08 -30.56
C ARG A 45 -11.53 6.09 -29.99
N VAL A 46 -11.81 6.60 -28.79
CA VAL A 46 -10.88 7.45 -28.04
C VAL A 46 -9.77 6.58 -27.47
N ILE A 47 -8.53 6.82 -27.88
CA ILE A 47 -7.38 6.09 -27.39
C ILE A 47 -6.77 6.88 -26.24
N LEU A 48 -6.73 6.26 -25.06
CA LEU A 48 -6.03 6.82 -23.91
C LEU A 48 -4.53 6.47 -24.00
N PRO A 49 -3.62 7.45 -24.02
CA PRO A 49 -2.19 7.22 -24.07
C PRO A 49 -1.66 6.66 -22.74
N ALA A 50 -0.41 6.20 -22.72
CA ALA A 50 0.26 5.77 -21.48
C ALA A 50 0.44 6.91 -20.45
N SER A 51 0.32 8.18 -20.86
CA SER A 51 0.29 9.33 -19.94
C SER A 51 -1.04 9.48 -19.17
N PHE A 52 -2.11 8.78 -19.57
CA PHE A 52 -3.34 8.75 -18.80
C PHE A 52 -3.19 7.85 -17.56
N ILE A 53 -2.84 8.46 -16.43
CA ILE A 53 -2.66 7.79 -15.13
C ILE A 53 -3.90 6.95 -14.79
N GLY A 54 -3.69 5.67 -14.49
CA GLY A 54 -4.76 4.72 -14.14
C GLY A 54 -5.39 4.00 -15.34
N GLY A 55 -5.03 4.36 -16.57
CA GLY A 55 -5.46 3.64 -17.78
C GLY A 55 -4.71 2.33 -18.00
N PRO A 56 -5.23 1.41 -18.85
CA PRO A 56 -4.59 0.13 -19.14
C PRO A 56 -3.13 0.25 -19.61
N ARG A 57 -2.82 1.26 -20.43
CA ARG A 57 -1.47 1.51 -20.94
C ARG A 57 -0.52 2.03 -19.88
N ASP A 58 -0.96 2.98 -19.04
CA ASP A 58 -0.16 3.46 -17.90
C ASP A 58 0.16 2.32 -16.92
N MET A 59 -0.85 1.52 -16.58
CA MET A 59 -0.67 0.36 -15.69
C MET A 59 0.30 -0.67 -16.30
N ARG A 60 0.21 -0.94 -17.61
CA ARG A 60 1.16 -1.83 -18.31
C ARG A 60 2.59 -1.26 -18.31
N ARG A 61 2.76 0.04 -18.58
CA ARG A 61 4.07 0.70 -18.55
C ARG A 61 4.72 0.59 -17.18
N ARG A 62 3.99 0.98 -16.12
CA ARG A 62 4.49 0.88 -14.73
C ARG A 62 4.85 -0.55 -14.35
N TYR A 63 4.12 -1.53 -14.87
CA TYR A 63 4.45 -2.94 -14.68
C TYR A 63 5.80 -3.31 -15.29
N VAL A 64 6.00 -2.98 -16.57
CA VAL A 64 7.23 -3.26 -17.29
C VAL A 64 8.42 -2.55 -16.63
N ASP A 65 8.26 -1.27 -16.23
CA ASP A 65 9.29 -0.52 -15.53
C ASP A 65 9.68 -1.18 -14.20
N ALA A 66 8.69 -1.60 -13.40
CA ALA A 66 8.94 -2.30 -12.15
C ALA A 66 9.62 -3.67 -12.37
N MET A 67 9.27 -4.39 -13.43
CA MET A 67 9.94 -5.65 -13.79
C MET A 67 11.39 -5.41 -14.23
N ALA A 68 11.64 -4.36 -15.00
CA ALA A 68 12.99 -3.98 -15.42
C ALA A 68 13.89 -3.64 -14.22
N LEU A 69 13.35 -2.92 -13.23
CA LEU A 69 14.07 -2.66 -11.97
C LEU A 69 14.39 -3.95 -11.21
N VAL A 70 13.44 -4.86 -11.08
CA VAL A 70 13.67 -6.15 -10.41
C VAL A 70 14.65 -7.03 -11.18
N GLN A 71 14.62 -7.00 -12.51
CA GLN A 71 15.57 -7.72 -13.35
C GLN A 71 16.99 -7.16 -13.20
N LYS A 72 17.14 -5.84 -13.11
CA LYS A 72 18.44 -5.17 -13.01
C LYS A 72 19.04 -5.21 -11.61
N PHE A 73 18.24 -4.94 -10.58
CA PHE A 73 18.71 -4.76 -9.20
C PHE A 73 18.37 -5.95 -8.27
N GLY A 74 17.66 -6.95 -8.79
CA GLY A 74 17.20 -8.09 -8.03
C GLY A 74 15.86 -7.86 -7.32
N LYS A 75 15.47 -8.84 -6.51
CA LYS A 75 14.21 -8.80 -5.78
C LYS A 75 14.18 -7.65 -4.74
N PRO A 76 13.00 -7.09 -4.44
CA PRO A 76 12.85 -6.14 -3.33
C PRO A 76 13.13 -6.78 -1.98
N ASP A 77 13.62 -5.97 -1.04
CA ASP A 77 13.98 -6.36 0.32
C ASP A 77 12.96 -5.90 1.35
N LEU A 78 12.29 -4.76 1.11
CA LEU A 78 11.26 -4.22 2.00
C LEU A 78 9.98 -3.88 1.24
N PHE A 79 8.84 -4.15 1.88
CA PHE A 79 7.53 -3.71 1.46
C PHE A 79 6.92 -2.82 2.55
N ILE A 80 6.68 -1.55 2.23
CA ILE A 80 6.20 -0.56 3.20
C ILE A 80 4.81 -0.09 2.76
N THR A 81 3.86 -0.10 3.69
CA THR A 81 2.53 0.45 3.46
C THR A 81 2.23 1.52 4.50
N MET A 82 1.92 2.74 4.08
CA MET A 82 1.51 3.84 4.96
C MET A 82 0.11 4.30 4.60
N THR A 83 -0.78 4.35 5.58
CA THR A 83 -2.16 4.82 5.43
C THR A 83 -2.32 6.19 6.09
N CYS A 84 -2.99 7.11 5.41
CA CYS A 84 -3.29 8.44 5.94
C CYS A 84 -4.06 8.34 7.26
N ASN A 85 -3.70 9.20 8.22
CA ASN A 85 -4.41 9.32 9.49
C ASN A 85 -5.20 10.65 9.53
N PRO A 86 -6.53 10.64 9.46
CA PRO A 86 -7.34 11.86 9.51
C PRO A 86 -7.30 12.54 10.89
N SER A 87 -6.79 11.86 11.92
CA SER A 87 -6.58 12.43 13.25
C SER A 87 -5.24 13.16 13.41
N TRP A 88 -4.45 13.32 12.34
CA TRP A 88 -3.23 14.11 12.40
C TRP A 88 -3.51 15.56 12.87
N PRO A 89 -2.62 16.17 13.69
CA PRO A 89 -2.82 17.54 14.15
C PRO A 89 -2.96 18.54 13.01
N GLU A 90 -2.19 18.35 11.92
CA GLU A 90 -2.24 19.19 10.72
C GLU A 90 -3.60 19.10 10.01
N MET A 91 -4.26 17.94 10.07
CA MET A 91 -5.64 17.80 9.58
C MET A 91 -6.60 18.55 10.51
N LYS A 92 -6.56 18.25 11.81
CA LYS A 92 -7.52 18.80 12.80
C LYS A 92 -7.47 20.32 12.90
N LYS A 93 -6.28 20.91 12.78
CA LYS A 93 -6.08 22.36 12.83
C LYS A 93 -6.81 23.11 11.70
N HIS A 94 -7.01 22.45 10.56
CA HIS A 94 -7.57 23.06 9.35
C HIS A 94 -8.99 22.53 9.01
N MET A 95 -9.59 21.76 9.92
CA MET A 95 -10.97 21.30 9.82
C MET A 95 -11.88 22.20 10.66
N LEU A 96 -13.06 22.52 10.14
CA LEU A 96 -14.11 23.15 10.96
C LEU A 96 -14.64 22.14 11.99
N PRO A 97 -15.24 22.59 13.11
CA PRO A 97 -15.83 21.69 14.11
C PRO A 97 -16.89 20.74 13.53
N THR A 98 -17.57 21.15 12.46
CA THR A 98 -18.57 20.37 11.72
C THR A 98 -17.98 19.51 10.61
N ASP A 99 -16.70 19.67 10.26
CA ASP A 99 -16.06 18.91 9.20
C ASP A 99 -15.72 17.51 9.69
N GLU A 100 -16.16 16.50 8.95
CA GLU A 100 -15.61 15.15 9.10
C GLU A 100 -14.42 14.97 8.16
N GLY A 101 -13.37 14.29 8.60
CA GLY A 101 -12.12 14.20 7.84
C GLY A 101 -12.28 13.69 6.41
N HIS A 102 -13.22 12.77 6.16
CA HIS A 102 -13.49 12.24 4.82
C HIS A 102 -14.25 13.23 3.91
N ASN A 103 -14.89 14.26 4.48
CA ASN A 103 -15.57 15.31 3.74
C ASN A 103 -14.62 16.41 3.23
N ARG A 104 -13.33 16.36 3.62
CA ARG A 104 -12.26 17.27 3.18
C ARG A 104 -11.16 16.54 2.40
N PRO A 105 -11.47 15.97 1.21
CA PRO A 105 -10.52 15.20 0.42
C PRO A 105 -9.35 16.03 -0.08
N ASP A 106 -9.52 17.34 -0.25
CA ASP A 106 -8.47 18.31 -0.58
C ASP A 106 -7.40 18.36 0.51
N LEU A 107 -7.82 18.52 1.78
CA LEU A 107 -6.92 18.61 2.92
C LEU A 107 -6.25 17.26 3.18
N LEU A 108 -7.01 16.16 3.12
CA LEU A 108 -6.48 14.80 3.24
C LEU A 108 -5.37 14.54 2.22
N ALA A 109 -5.60 14.86 0.95
CA ALA A 109 -4.61 14.65 -0.10
C ALA A 109 -3.35 15.49 0.13
N ARG A 110 -3.50 16.78 0.50
CA ARG A 110 -2.37 17.68 0.75
C ARG A 110 -1.52 17.25 1.93
N VAL A 111 -2.14 16.96 3.08
CA VAL A 111 -1.41 16.52 4.28
C VAL A 111 -0.77 15.16 4.04
N PHE A 112 -1.48 14.22 3.41
CA PHE A 112 -0.90 12.92 3.08
C PHE A 112 0.29 13.04 2.13
N HIS A 113 0.21 13.92 1.13
CA HIS A 113 1.33 14.17 0.22
C HIS A 113 2.56 14.72 0.95
N ALA A 114 2.38 15.69 1.86
CA ALA A 114 3.48 16.19 2.68
C ALA A 114 4.10 15.09 3.58
N LYS A 115 3.27 14.21 4.17
CA LYS A 115 3.76 13.06 4.95
C LYS A 115 4.47 12.03 4.08
N LEU A 116 4.00 11.83 2.85
CA LEU A 116 4.65 10.96 1.87
C LEU A 116 6.05 11.46 1.51
N ASP A 117 6.22 12.76 1.29
CA ASP A 117 7.54 13.32 0.98
C ASP A 117 8.48 13.26 2.18
N LEU A 118 7.97 13.48 3.40
CA LEU A 118 8.75 13.24 4.61
C LEU A 118 9.19 11.78 4.76
N LEU A 119 8.34 10.81 4.36
CA LEU A 119 8.68 9.39 4.34
C LEU A 119 9.79 9.12 3.32
N LYS A 120 9.67 9.65 2.09
CA LYS A 120 10.73 9.55 1.07
C LYS A 120 12.05 10.13 1.57
N ASP A 121 12.02 11.26 2.26
CA ASP A 121 13.21 11.85 2.85
C ASP A 121 13.86 10.93 3.91
N GLN A 122 13.06 10.24 4.73
CA GLN A 122 13.62 9.25 5.65
C GLN A 122 14.26 8.07 4.92
N LEU A 123 13.58 7.56 3.89
CA LEU A 123 14.01 6.36 3.17
C LEU A 123 15.22 6.62 2.27
N PHE A 124 15.26 7.74 1.55
CA PHE A 124 16.22 7.96 0.46
C PHE A 124 17.31 8.96 0.79
N LYS A 125 17.02 10.02 1.57
CA LYS A 125 18.04 11.00 1.98
C LYS A 125 18.72 10.58 3.28
N LYS A 126 17.94 10.22 4.29
CA LYS A 126 18.48 9.78 5.58
C LYS A 126 18.85 8.30 5.62
N GLN A 127 18.42 7.53 4.62
CA GLN A 127 18.79 6.12 4.44
C GLN A 127 18.60 5.30 5.73
N ILE A 128 17.46 5.45 6.40
CA ILE A 128 17.22 4.82 7.71
C ILE A 128 17.27 3.27 7.67
N PHE A 129 17.19 2.67 6.48
CA PHE A 129 17.31 1.23 6.24
C PHE A 129 18.56 0.87 5.42
N GLY A 130 19.46 1.83 5.20
CA GLY A 130 20.58 1.73 4.27
C GLY A 130 20.30 2.36 2.90
N ALA A 131 21.30 2.29 2.02
CA ALA A 131 21.25 2.85 0.68
C ALA A 131 20.27 2.07 -0.21
N VAL A 132 19.50 2.80 -1.02
CA VAL A 132 18.46 2.25 -1.90
C VAL A 132 18.96 2.26 -3.34
N ALA A 133 19.09 1.09 -3.95
CA ALA A 133 19.47 0.93 -5.34
C ALA A 133 18.32 1.29 -6.29
N ALA A 134 17.10 0.88 -5.93
CA ALA A 134 15.89 1.12 -6.71
C ALA A 134 14.64 1.04 -5.83
N TYR A 135 13.58 1.72 -6.25
CA TYR A 135 12.28 1.61 -5.60
C TYR A 135 11.13 1.79 -6.59
N THR A 136 9.96 1.26 -6.22
CA THR A 136 8.69 1.59 -6.87
C THR A 136 7.66 1.91 -5.80
N TYR A 137 6.72 2.79 -6.09
CA TYR A 137 5.61 3.04 -5.19
C TYR A 137 4.34 3.42 -5.93
N VAL A 138 3.21 3.16 -5.28
CA VAL A 138 1.87 3.54 -5.76
C VAL A 138 1.07 4.11 -4.61
N VAL A 139 0.36 5.20 -4.88
CA VAL A 139 -0.68 5.74 -4.00
C VAL A 139 -2.03 5.25 -4.52
N GLU A 140 -2.79 4.56 -3.68
CA GLU A 140 -4.16 4.16 -3.96
C GLU A 140 -5.10 4.94 -3.04
N PHE A 141 -6.23 5.36 -3.60
CA PHE A 141 -7.36 5.87 -2.85
C PHE A 141 -8.36 4.72 -2.74
N GLN A 142 -8.49 4.12 -1.56
CA GLN A 142 -9.42 3.01 -1.36
C GLN A 142 -10.86 3.47 -1.63
N LYS A 143 -11.72 2.58 -2.17
CA LYS A 143 -13.12 2.86 -2.58
C LYS A 143 -14.06 3.39 -1.48
N ARG A 144 -13.54 3.55 -0.25
CA ARG A 144 -14.17 4.23 0.90
C ARG A 144 -13.13 4.86 1.86
N GLY A 145 -11.87 5.00 1.44
CA GLY A 145 -10.73 5.01 2.36
C GLY A 145 -9.69 6.08 2.06
N LEU A 146 -9.21 6.64 3.16
CA LEU A 146 -8.01 7.45 3.31
C LEU A 146 -6.89 7.02 2.35
N PRO A 147 -6.14 7.97 1.76
CA PRO A 147 -5.04 7.64 0.87
C PRO A 147 -4.06 6.69 1.55
N HIS A 148 -3.56 5.70 0.82
CA HIS A 148 -2.48 4.85 1.29
C HIS A 148 -1.46 4.64 0.19
N THR A 149 -0.21 4.45 0.59
CA THR A 149 0.92 4.25 -0.31
C THR A 149 1.55 2.90 -0.05
N HIS A 150 2.02 2.27 -1.11
CA HIS A 150 2.77 1.02 -1.09
C HIS A 150 4.14 1.25 -1.72
N PHE A 151 5.22 0.88 -1.04
CA PHE A 151 6.59 0.97 -1.54
C PHE A 151 7.23 -0.40 -1.63
N LEU A 152 7.98 -0.67 -2.70
CA LEU A 152 9.03 -1.69 -2.76
C LEU A 152 10.38 -1.00 -2.73
N ILE A 153 11.24 -1.46 -1.85
CA ILE A 153 12.60 -0.96 -1.73
C ILE A 153 13.54 -2.10 -2.09
N ILE A 154 14.45 -1.84 -3.03
CA ILE A 154 15.60 -2.69 -3.33
C ILE A 154 16.82 -1.96 -2.79
N LEU A 155 17.42 -2.50 -1.72
CA LEU A 155 18.61 -1.98 -1.07
C LEU A 155 19.86 -2.29 -1.90
N GLU A 156 20.87 -1.43 -1.81
CA GLU A 156 22.20 -1.69 -2.38
C GLU A 156 22.88 -2.90 -1.72
N PRO A 157 23.85 -3.57 -2.38
CA PRO A 157 24.53 -4.75 -1.84
C PRO A 157 25.07 -4.59 -0.41
N GLY A 158 25.66 -3.43 -0.09
CA GLY A 158 26.20 -3.15 1.26
C GLY A 158 25.13 -2.90 2.33
N SER A 159 23.87 -2.72 1.94
CA SER A 159 22.73 -2.47 2.84
C SER A 159 21.75 -3.66 2.91
N LYS A 160 22.05 -4.76 2.22
CA LYS A 160 21.20 -5.95 2.20
C LYS A 160 21.09 -6.60 3.58
N LEU A 161 19.93 -7.21 3.81
CA LEU A 161 19.57 -7.87 5.06
C LEU A 161 19.78 -9.37 4.91
N TYR A 162 20.77 -9.92 5.61
CA TYR A 162 21.17 -11.33 5.48
C TYR A 162 20.92 -12.16 6.74
N SER A 163 20.71 -11.52 7.90
CA SER A 163 20.52 -12.22 9.18
C SER A 163 19.14 -11.93 9.78
N THR A 164 18.69 -12.85 10.63
CA THR A 164 17.46 -12.69 11.43
C THR A 164 17.52 -11.46 12.32
N GLU A 165 18.70 -11.16 12.88
CA GLU A 165 18.98 -9.96 13.66
C GLU A 165 18.84 -8.68 12.83
N SER A 166 19.31 -8.68 11.58
CA SER A 166 19.15 -7.53 10.68
C SER A 166 17.67 -7.26 10.37
N TYR A 167 16.85 -8.30 10.24
CA TYR A 167 15.40 -8.16 10.10
C TYR A 167 14.76 -7.61 11.37
N ASP A 168 15.10 -8.17 12.54
CA ASP A 168 14.56 -7.76 13.85
C ASP A 168 14.95 -6.31 14.23
N LYS A 169 16.05 -5.78 13.69
CA LYS A 169 16.43 -4.36 13.83
C LYS A 169 15.49 -3.43 13.06
N ILE A 170 14.94 -3.88 11.93
CA ILE A 170 14.08 -3.06 11.07
C ILE A 170 12.60 -3.27 11.39
N VAL A 171 12.17 -4.52 11.57
CA VAL A 171 10.77 -4.90 11.74
C VAL A 171 10.54 -5.45 13.14
N SER A 172 9.59 -4.84 13.85
CA SER A 172 9.05 -5.32 15.11
C SER A 172 7.61 -5.79 14.91
N ALA A 173 7.23 -6.85 15.59
CA ALA A 173 5.85 -7.29 15.72
C ALA A 173 5.49 -7.56 17.19
N GLU A 174 6.07 -6.76 18.10
CA GLU A 174 5.95 -6.91 19.55
C GLU A 174 5.32 -5.66 20.17
N ILE A 175 4.66 -5.86 21.31
CA ILE A 175 4.18 -4.82 22.21
C ILE A 175 5.42 -4.20 22.89
N PRO A 176 5.66 -2.89 22.72
CA PRO A 176 6.77 -2.22 23.39
C PRO A 176 6.56 -2.21 24.92
N ASP A 177 7.64 -2.25 25.68
CA ASP A 177 7.55 -1.97 27.12
C ASP A 177 7.09 -0.51 27.35
N ILE A 178 6.00 -0.36 28.09
CA ILE A 178 5.39 0.94 28.41
C ILE A 178 6.31 1.80 29.27
N THR A 179 7.10 1.20 30.15
CA THR A 179 8.03 1.90 31.05
C THR A 179 9.24 2.42 30.28
N ALA A 180 9.74 1.64 29.33
CA ALA A 180 10.87 2.03 28.49
C ALA A 180 10.50 3.06 27.42
N ASN A 181 9.31 2.94 26.80
CA ASN A 181 8.87 3.89 25.78
C ASN A 181 7.33 3.99 25.69
N GLN A 182 6.78 4.85 26.54
CA GLN A 182 5.34 5.12 26.59
C GLN A 182 4.78 5.66 25.26
N HIS A 183 5.56 6.46 24.52
CA HIS A 183 5.11 6.99 23.22
C HIS A 183 4.90 5.88 22.20
N LEU A 184 5.90 5.03 21.99
CA LEU A 184 5.83 3.92 21.05
C LEU A 184 4.75 2.93 21.45
N PHE A 185 4.61 2.61 22.75
CA PHE A 185 3.52 1.77 23.26
C PHE A 185 2.15 2.32 22.85
N ARG A 186 1.91 3.63 23.04
CA ARG A 186 0.66 4.28 22.61
C ARG A 186 0.46 4.18 21.10
N MET A 187 1.52 4.34 20.30
CA MET A 187 1.42 4.26 18.84
C MET A 187 1.13 2.84 18.36
N VAL A 188 1.78 1.82 18.94
CA VAL A 188 1.49 0.42 18.64
C VAL A 188 0.05 0.10 19.02
N ARG A 189 -0.40 0.52 20.22
CA ARG A 189 -1.78 0.33 20.68
C ARG A 189 -2.82 0.94 19.75
N LYS A 190 -2.54 2.14 19.23
CA LYS A 190 -3.46 2.91 18.40
C LYS A 190 -3.53 2.38 16.97
N HIS A 191 -2.38 1.99 16.39
CA HIS A 191 -2.29 1.75 14.95
C HIS A 191 -1.95 0.31 14.57
N MET A 192 -1.09 -0.37 15.33
CA MET A 192 -0.45 -1.62 14.91
C MET A 192 -1.04 -2.88 15.55
N ILE A 193 -2.28 -2.85 16.00
CA ILE A 193 -2.96 -4.04 16.51
C ILE A 193 -4.00 -4.48 15.50
N HIS A 194 -3.87 -5.72 15.04
CA HIS A 194 -4.96 -6.37 14.37
C HIS A 194 -6.10 -6.56 15.37
N GLY A 195 -7.27 -6.00 15.07
CA GLY A 195 -8.43 -6.08 15.96
C GLY A 195 -8.82 -7.54 16.25
N PRO A 196 -9.53 -7.79 17.37
CA PRO A 196 -10.03 -9.12 17.69
C PRO A 196 -10.85 -9.64 16.50
N CYS A 197 -10.61 -10.90 16.14
CA CYS A 197 -11.27 -11.61 15.05
C CYS A 197 -11.28 -13.11 15.35
N GLY A 198 -11.83 -13.93 14.46
CA GLY A 198 -11.96 -15.36 14.70
C GLY A 198 -13.00 -15.62 15.78
N ALA A 199 -12.68 -16.48 16.74
CA ALA A 199 -13.57 -16.79 17.85
C ALA A 199 -13.93 -15.56 18.70
N GLN A 200 -13.04 -14.57 18.78
CA GLN A 200 -13.27 -13.35 19.57
C GLN A 200 -14.18 -12.34 18.86
N ASN A 201 -14.26 -12.39 17.53
CA ASN A 201 -15.17 -11.55 16.75
C ASN A 201 -15.36 -12.16 15.34
N PRO A 202 -16.37 -13.05 15.18
CA PRO A 202 -16.62 -13.76 13.93
C PRO A 202 -17.10 -12.86 12.78
N ASP A 203 -17.58 -11.65 13.08
CA ASP A 203 -18.18 -10.73 12.09
C ASP A 203 -17.24 -9.59 11.69
N ASN A 204 -15.99 -9.63 12.15
CA ASN A 204 -14.97 -8.69 11.72
C ASN A 204 -14.76 -8.78 10.20
N VAL A 205 -14.57 -7.62 9.55
CA VAL A 205 -14.37 -7.48 8.09
C VAL A 205 -13.19 -8.29 7.53
N CYS A 206 -12.25 -8.71 8.38
CA CYS A 206 -11.14 -9.57 7.98
C CYS A 206 -11.52 -11.05 7.86
N MET A 207 -12.68 -11.46 8.37
CA MET A 207 -13.14 -12.85 8.35
C MET A 207 -13.60 -13.24 6.96
N GLN A 208 -13.14 -14.39 6.47
CA GLN A 208 -13.48 -14.93 5.15
C GLN A 208 -13.91 -16.40 5.25
N GLY A 209 -14.75 -16.83 4.31
CA GLY A 209 -15.28 -18.19 4.21
C GLY A 209 -16.71 -18.30 4.74
N ASN A 210 -17.48 -19.23 4.16
CA ASN A 210 -18.91 -19.37 4.43
C ASN A 210 -19.20 -20.31 5.61
N GLN A 211 -18.50 -21.45 5.70
CA GLN A 211 -18.74 -22.47 6.74
C GLN A 211 -17.75 -22.38 7.91
N LYS A 212 -16.47 -22.10 7.64
CA LYS A 212 -15.43 -21.93 8.65
C LYS A 212 -14.76 -20.58 8.46
N LYS A 213 -15.32 -19.54 9.09
CA LYS A 213 -14.78 -18.18 9.01
C LYS A 213 -13.34 -18.17 9.56
N ARG A 214 -12.37 -17.82 8.73
CA ARG A 214 -10.96 -17.63 9.12
C ARG A 214 -10.53 -16.21 8.82
N CYS A 215 -9.64 -15.66 9.64
CA CYS A 215 -9.05 -14.36 9.36
C CYS A 215 -8.23 -14.44 8.07
N ARG A 216 -8.52 -13.58 7.09
CA ARG A 216 -7.77 -13.46 5.82
C ARG A 216 -6.26 -13.29 6.02
N ASN A 217 -5.88 -12.63 7.11
CA ASN A 217 -4.49 -12.34 7.46
C ASN A 217 -3.91 -13.38 8.42
N ASN A 218 -4.64 -14.47 8.73
CA ASN A 218 -4.22 -15.56 9.61
C ASN A 218 -3.84 -15.09 11.03
N TYR A 219 -4.64 -14.20 11.63
CA TYR A 219 -4.49 -13.86 13.05
C TYR A 219 -5.32 -14.80 13.94
N PRO A 220 -4.86 -15.09 15.17
CA PRO A 220 -3.56 -14.70 15.74
C PRO A 220 -2.38 -15.42 15.06
N LYS A 221 -1.24 -14.74 14.96
CA LYS A 221 0.01 -15.35 14.46
C LYS A 221 0.63 -16.30 15.50
N SER A 222 1.55 -17.16 15.09
CA SER A 222 2.34 -17.96 16.02
C SER A 222 3.38 -17.11 16.75
N PHE A 223 3.74 -17.49 17.98
CA PHE A 223 4.92 -16.95 18.64
C PHE A 223 6.20 -17.41 17.94
N ALA A 224 7.25 -16.60 18.01
CA ALA A 224 8.57 -16.89 17.46
C ALA A 224 9.64 -16.10 18.22
N GLN A 225 10.74 -16.75 18.61
CA GLN A 225 11.84 -16.11 19.35
C GLN A 225 12.70 -15.19 18.48
N THR A 226 12.78 -15.45 17.18
CA THR A 226 13.49 -14.65 16.19
C THR A 226 12.68 -14.60 14.91
N THR A 227 12.90 -13.58 14.07
CA THR A 227 12.33 -13.60 12.72
C THR A 227 12.96 -14.74 11.92
N PHE A 228 12.15 -15.61 11.33
CA PHE A 228 12.62 -16.68 10.44
C PHE A 228 12.05 -16.49 9.03
N HIS A 229 12.89 -16.79 8.05
CA HIS A 229 12.56 -16.69 6.65
C HIS A 229 12.71 -18.04 5.92
N GLY A 230 11.59 -18.70 5.62
CA GLY A 230 11.59 -19.92 4.82
C GLY A 230 11.75 -19.64 3.31
N LYS A 231 12.35 -20.57 2.57
CA LYS A 231 12.51 -20.48 1.10
C LYS A 231 11.13 -20.25 0.46
N ASN A 232 10.91 -19.07 -0.13
CA ASN A 232 9.67 -18.66 -0.81
C ASN A 232 8.39 -18.56 0.06
N ALA A 233 8.52 -18.43 1.39
CA ALA A 233 7.40 -18.24 2.30
C ALA A 233 7.29 -16.78 2.78
N TYR A 234 6.11 -16.39 3.29
CA TYR A 234 5.98 -15.13 4.01
C TYR A 234 6.77 -15.21 5.33
N PRO A 235 7.53 -14.18 5.72
CA PRO A 235 8.34 -14.23 6.93
C PRO A 235 7.49 -14.42 8.19
N THR A 236 7.99 -15.25 9.11
CA THR A 236 7.46 -15.32 10.47
C THR A 236 8.27 -14.36 11.33
N TYR A 237 7.68 -13.22 11.66
CA TYR A 237 8.35 -12.21 12.50
C TYR A 237 8.48 -12.66 13.95
N ARG A 238 9.54 -12.19 14.60
CA ARG A 238 9.71 -12.34 16.05
C ARG A 238 8.49 -11.80 16.80
N ARG A 239 7.91 -12.67 17.63
CA ARG A 239 6.79 -12.43 18.53
C ARG A 239 7.06 -13.25 19.78
N ARG A 240 7.77 -12.70 20.75
CA ARG A 240 8.09 -13.44 21.98
C ARG A 240 6.84 -13.64 22.83
N ASN A 241 6.77 -14.78 23.51
CA ASN A 241 5.76 -15.00 24.53
C ASN A 241 6.31 -14.50 25.88
N ASP A 242 6.26 -13.19 26.07
CA ASP A 242 6.76 -12.48 27.25
C ASP A 242 5.67 -12.23 28.30
N GLY A 243 4.47 -12.79 28.10
CA GLY A 243 3.31 -12.58 28.96
C GLY A 243 2.64 -11.21 28.82
N GLN A 244 3.18 -10.29 28.02
CA GLN A 244 2.58 -8.96 27.85
C GLN A 244 1.25 -9.04 27.11
N LYS A 245 0.27 -8.31 27.63
CA LYS A 245 -1.08 -8.22 27.07
C LYS A 245 -1.59 -6.79 27.12
N ILE A 246 -2.43 -6.46 26.15
CA ILE A 246 -3.08 -5.16 26.03
C ILE A 246 -4.55 -5.35 25.72
N ILE A 247 -5.39 -4.50 26.33
CA ILE A 247 -6.84 -4.54 26.11
C ILE A 247 -7.17 -3.71 24.88
N VAL A 248 -7.81 -4.34 23.90
CA VAL A 248 -8.34 -3.69 22.70
C VAL A 248 -9.77 -4.15 22.49
N ARG A 249 -10.71 -3.20 22.46
CA ARG A 249 -12.14 -3.49 22.29
C ARG A 249 -12.65 -4.58 23.25
N GLY A 250 -12.26 -4.48 24.52
CA GLY A 250 -12.64 -5.45 25.57
C GLY A 250 -11.88 -6.78 25.56
N HIS A 251 -10.98 -7.03 24.61
CA HIS A 251 -10.25 -8.29 24.49
C HIS A 251 -8.78 -8.13 24.88
N GLN A 252 -8.25 -9.08 25.66
CA GLN A 252 -6.81 -9.15 25.95
C GLN A 252 -6.06 -9.76 24.77
N LEU A 253 -5.20 -8.97 24.14
CA LEU A 253 -4.39 -9.35 22.99
C LEU A 253 -2.90 -9.31 23.36
N ASP A 254 -2.13 -10.26 22.84
CA ASP A 254 -0.68 -10.37 23.04
C ASP A 254 0.09 -10.09 21.73
N ASN A 255 1.41 -10.35 21.74
CA ASN A 255 2.30 -10.17 20.59
C ASN A 255 1.83 -10.87 19.30
N ARG A 256 0.93 -11.87 19.36
CA ARG A 256 0.40 -12.55 18.17
C ARG A 256 -0.52 -11.69 17.31
N TRP A 257 -0.99 -10.57 17.85
CA TRP A 257 -1.95 -9.66 17.21
C TRP A 257 -1.31 -8.42 16.59
N ILE A 258 -0.02 -8.21 16.81
CA ILE A 258 0.66 -7.01 16.34
C ILE A 258 0.91 -7.07 14.82
N VAL A 259 0.69 -5.97 14.14
CA VAL A 259 1.03 -5.78 12.72
C VAL A 259 2.53 -5.44 12.63
N PRO A 260 3.31 -6.09 11.74
CA PRO A 260 4.73 -5.81 11.62
C PRO A 260 4.97 -4.34 11.22
N HIS A 261 5.91 -3.69 11.89
CA HIS A 261 6.15 -2.26 11.70
C HIS A 261 7.60 -1.91 12.03
N ASN A 262 8.03 -0.73 11.55
CA ASN A 262 9.26 -0.13 12.03
C ASN A 262 8.96 0.83 13.19
N ARG A 263 9.67 0.65 14.32
CA ARG A 263 9.46 1.43 15.56
C ARG A 263 9.64 2.94 15.33
N TYR A 264 10.68 3.32 14.59
CA TYR A 264 11.00 4.72 14.30
C TYR A 264 9.93 5.37 13.42
N LEU A 265 9.60 4.74 12.29
CA LEU A 265 8.59 5.25 11.37
C LEU A 265 7.22 5.37 12.04
N LEU A 266 6.80 4.37 12.81
CA LEU A 266 5.53 4.42 13.54
C LEU A 266 5.49 5.60 14.52
N ALA A 267 6.53 5.76 15.34
CA ALA A 267 6.62 6.84 16.32
C ALA A 267 6.64 8.23 15.66
N LYS A 268 7.27 8.35 14.48
CA LYS A 268 7.40 9.60 13.72
C LYS A 268 6.12 10.01 13.00
N PHE A 269 5.43 9.06 12.39
CA PHE A 269 4.31 9.35 11.49
C PHE A 269 2.93 9.27 12.16
N ASP A 270 2.78 8.71 13.38
CA ASP A 270 1.48 8.56 14.09
C ASP A 270 0.36 8.10 13.13
N CYS A 271 0.58 7.02 12.42
CA CYS A 271 -0.40 6.45 11.50
C CYS A 271 -0.20 4.94 11.37
N HIS A 272 -1.13 4.29 10.66
CA HIS A 272 -0.95 2.90 10.31
C HIS A 272 0.16 2.76 9.26
N ILE A 273 1.34 2.31 9.69
CA ILE A 273 2.50 2.04 8.83
C ILE A 273 3.03 0.61 9.02
N ASN A 274 2.77 -0.24 8.03
CA ASN A 274 3.26 -1.61 7.97
C ASN A 274 4.62 -1.64 7.28
N VAL A 275 5.58 -2.37 7.84
CA VAL A 275 6.89 -2.62 7.22
C VAL A 275 7.14 -4.12 7.23
N GLU A 276 7.29 -4.69 6.04
CA GLU A 276 7.47 -6.12 5.86
C GLU A 276 8.79 -6.42 5.14
N ILE A 277 9.46 -7.48 5.56
CA ILE A 277 10.59 -8.04 4.81
C ILE A 277 10.03 -8.73 3.56
N CYS A 278 10.48 -8.24 2.42
CA CYS A 278 10.18 -8.80 1.12
C CYS A 278 11.33 -9.72 0.69
N SER A 279 11.01 -10.93 0.27
CA SER A 279 12.01 -11.91 -0.14
C SER A 279 11.59 -12.73 -1.36
N THR A 280 10.38 -12.51 -1.85
CA THR A 280 9.79 -13.26 -2.95
C THR A 280 9.36 -12.31 -4.05
N VAL A 281 9.49 -12.75 -5.29
CA VAL A 281 8.92 -12.05 -6.46
C VAL A 281 7.39 -11.94 -6.35
N LYS A 282 6.75 -12.73 -5.47
CA LYS A 282 5.31 -12.61 -5.16
C LYS A 282 4.96 -11.25 -4.56
N ALA A 283 5.86 -10.56 -3.87
CA ALA A 283 5.60 -9.20 -3.39
C ALA A 283 5.51 -8.19 -4.55
N VAL A 284 6.26 -8.42 -5.63
CA VAL A 284 6.11 -7.66 -6.88
C VAL A 284 4.72 -7.92 -7.47
N LYS A 285 4.30 -9.20 -7.57
CA LYS A 285 2.91 -9.58 -7.93
C LYS A 285 1.85 -8.98 -7.00
N TYR A 286 2.16 -8.87 -5.71
CA TYR A 286 1.27 -8.31 -4.72
C TYR A 286 1.07 -6.82 -4.94
N ILE A 287 2.14 -6.03 -5.15
CA ILE A 287 1.97 -4.63 -5.56
C ILE A 287 1.25 -4.52 -6.88
N TYR A 288 1.52 -5.39 -7.85
CA TYR A 288 0.77 -5.38 -9.08
C TYR A 288 -0.74 -5.51 -8.85
N LYS A 289 -1.20 -6.32 -7.89
CA LYS A 289 -2.62 -6.29 -7.48
C LYS A 289 -3.10 -4.90 -7.08
N TYR A 290 -2.28 -4.10 -6.40
CA TYR A 290 -2.62 -2.73 -5.98
C TYR A 290 -2.43 -1.69 -7.10
N ILE A 291 -1.46 -1.87 -8.02
CA ILE A 291 -1.34 -1.10 -9.26
C ILE A 291 -2.57 -1.34 -10.16
N TYR A 292 -3.04 -2.58 -10.24
CA TYR A 292 -4.16 -3.03 -11.07
C TYR A 292 -5.51 -3.01 -10.36
N LYS A 293 -5.57 -2.59 -9.09
CA LYS A 293 -6.82 -2.34 -8.41
C LYS A 293 -7.37 -1.04 -8.99
N GLY A 294 -7.88 -1.14 -10.21
CA GLY A 294 -8.42 -0.02 -10.94
C GLY A 294 -9.48 0.69 -10.11
N HIS A 295 -9.60 1.98 -10.36
CA HIS A 295 -10.71 2.79 -9.88
C HIS A 295 -12.04 2.15 -10.29
N ASP A 296 -13.13 2.48 -9.59
CA ASP A 296 -14.46 2.11 -10.07
C ASP A 296 -14.60 2.52 -11.54
N ARG A 297 -14.96 1.56 -12.38
CA ARG A 297 -15.15 1.80 -13.81
C ARG A 297 -16.44 2.58 -13.96
N ILE A 298 -16.33 3.81 -14.45
CA ILE A 298 -17.51 4.55 -14.92
C ILE A 298 -17.78 4.05 -16.34
N HIS A 299 -18.96 3.46 -16.56
CA HIS A 299 -19.49 3.32 -17.91
C HIS A 299 -19.94 4.72 -18.34
N LEU A 300 -19.27 5.28 -19.34
CA LEU A 300 -19.78 6.43 -20.07
C LEU A 300 -20.62 5.85 -21.20
N GLU A 301 -21.95 5.93 -21.06
CA GLU A 301 -22.89 5.81 -22.17
C GLU A 301 -22.79 7.03 -23.09
#